data_AF-I2QGT1-F1
#
_entry.id   AF-I2QGT1-F1
#
_cell.length_a   1.000
_cell.length_b   1.000
_cell.length_c   1.000
_cell.angle_alpha   90.00
_cell.angle_beta   90.00
_cell.angle_gamma   90.00
#
_symmetry.space_group_name_H-M   'P 1'
#
loop_
_entity.id
_entity.type
_entity.pdbx_description
1 polymer ?
#
loop_
_entity_poly.entity_id
_entity_poly.type
_entity_poly.pdbx_seq_one_letter_code
_entity_poly.pdbx_strand_id
1 'polypeptide(L)'
;MPLYGHTMTVTLAAGRPSLVVLGGNAGQGNYFNNVQFAPLAPDRETGRFVFDTHQFAVPRWGQATVQYNNILYVLGGSQRGNGDYLNDVQFTVMGNQ
;
A
#
# COMPACT_ATOMS: atom_id res chain seq x y z
N MET A 1 11.55 -3.90 6.53
CA MET A 1 10.73 -4.20 7.73
C MET A 1 9.78 -5.33 7.35
N PRO A 2 9.71 -6.44 8.10
CA PRO A 2 8.77 -7.52 7.81
C PRO A 2 7.32 -7.05 7.99
N LEU A 3 6.47 -7.33 7.01
CA LEU A 3 5.04 -7.02 7.05
C LEU A 3 4.25 -8.24 6.58
N TYR A 4 3.10 -8.52 7.20
CA TYR A 4 2.12 -9.47 6.70
C TYR A 4 0.74 -8.83 6.55
N GLY A 5 -0.12 -9.42 5.72
CA GLY A 5 -1.43 -8.85 5.39
C GLY A 5 -1.37 -7.47 4.74
N HIS A 6 -0.22 -7.09 4.19
CA HIS A 6 -0.12 -5.96 3.28
C HIS A 6 -0.65 -6.37 1.91
N THR A 7 -0.93 -5.38 1.07
CA THR A 7 -1.23 -5.59 -0.35
C THR A 7 -0.18 -4.92 -1.21
N MET A 8 -0.08 -5.35 -2.47
CA MET A 8 0.88 -4.84 -3.42
C MET A 8 0.21 -4.50 -4.75
N THR A 9 0.73 -3.48 -5.43
CA THR A 9 0.42 -3.21 -6.84
C THR A 9 1.69 -2.83 -7.60
N VAL A 10 1.65 -2.94 -8.92
CA VAL A 10 2.66 -2.37 -9.80
C VAL A 10 2.03 -1.16 -10.48
N THR A 11 2.67 0.00 -10.35
CA THR A 11 2.20 1.25 -10.96
C THR A 11 3.37 2.14 -11.35
N LEU A 12 3.10 3.28 -11.97
CA LEU A 12 4.08 4.35 -12.14
C LEU A 12 4.14 5.20 -10.87
N ALA A 13 5.32 5.31 -10.27
CA ALA A 13 5.64 6.32 -9.26
C ALA A 13 6.73 7.22 -9.85
N ALA A 14 6.53 8.54 -9.86
CA ALA A 14 7.44 9.49 -10.53
C ALA A 14 7.79 9.07 -11.98
N GLY A 15 6.79 8.62 -12.75
CA GLY A 15 6.95 8.19 -14.14
C GLY A 15 7.70 6.87 -14.33
N ARG A 16 8.02 6.13 -13.26
CA ARG A 16 8.80 4.89 -13.32
C ARG A 16 8.01 3.69 -12.81
N PRO A 17 8.02 2.54 -13.51
CA PRO A 17 7.46 1.29 -13.00
C PRO A 17 8.02 1.00 -11.62
N SER A 18 7.13 0.82 -10.65
CA SER A 18 7.47 0.63 -9.25
C SER A 18 6.53 -0.37 -8.62
N LEU A 19 7.09 -1.21 -7.75
CA LEU A 19 6.32 -2.04 -6.85
C LEU A 19 5.91 -1.19 -5.65
N VAL A 20 4.62 -1.14 -5.36
CA VAL A 20 4.06 -0.35 -4.26
C VAL A 20 3.45 -1.30 -3.24
N VAL A 21 3.90 -1.19 -1.99
CA VAL A 21 3.42 -1.96 -0.84
C VAL A 21 2.58 -1.04 0.04
N LEU A 22 1.40 -1.53 0.41
CA LEU A 22 0.37 -0.76 1.09
C LEU A 22 -0.02 -1.44 2.40
N GLY A 23 0.07 -0.67 3.49
CA GLY A 23 -0.36 -1.09 4.82
C GLY A 23 0.28 -2.38 5.30
N GLY A 24 -0.47 -3.15 6.10
CA GLY A 24 -0.02 -4.39 6.71
C GLY A 24 0.33 -4.27 8.18
N ASN A 25 0.80 -5.39 8.75
CA ASN A 25 1.11 -5.54 10.17
C ASN A 25 2.56 -5.98 10.36
N ALA A 26 3.34 -5.27 11.19
CA ALA A 26 4.72 -5.65 11.55
C ALA A 26 4.80 -6.48 12.85
N GLY A 27 3.68 -7.05 13.30
CA GLY A 27 3.57 -7.83 14.53
C GLY A 27 3.09 -7.01 15.72
N GLN A 28 2.60 -7.70 16.76
CA GLN A 28 2.16 -7.11 18.04
C GLN A 28 1.08 -6.01 17.91
N GLY A 29 0.32 -6.00 16.81
CA GLY A 29 -0.70 -4.98 16.55
C GLY A 29 -0.14 -3.66 16.01
N ASN A 30 1.07 -3.66 15.44
CA ASN A 30 1.65 -2.52 14.75
C ASN A 30 1.16 -2.51 13.29
N TYR A 31 0.05 -1.83 13.06
CA TYR A 31 -0.55 -1.66 11.73
C TYR A 31 -0.02 -0.41 11.06
N PHE A 32 0.15 -0.47 9.75
CA PHE A 32 0.70 0.63 8.98
C PHE A 32 -0.36 1.23 8.05
N ASN A 33 -0.30 2.55 7.92
CA ASN A 33 -0.95 3.32 6.87
C ASN A 33 0.05 3.85 5.83
N ASN A 34 1.33 3.50 5.99
CA ASN A 34 2.38 3.98 5.11
C ASN A 34 2.33 3.28 3.75
N VAL A 35 2.90 3.97 2.78
CA VAL A 35 3.18 3.48 1.45
C VAL A 35 4.68 3.27 1.35
N GLN A 36 5.08 2.10 0.86
CA GLN A 36 6.47 1.86 0.47
C GLN A 36 6.51 1.61 -1.02
N PHE A 37 7.55 2.07 -1.69
CA PHE A 37 7.77 1.74 -3.09
C PHE A 37 9.22 1.39 -3.38
N ALA A 38 9.41 0.54 -4.37
CA ALA A 38 10.70 0.21 -4.94
C ALA A 38 10.60 0.32 -6.46
N PRO A 39 11.53 1.02 -7.14
CA PRO A 39 11.61 0.99 -8.59
C PRO A 39 11.77 -0.45 -9.09
N LEU A 40 11.09 -0.78 -10.18
CA LEU A 40 11.28 -2.03 -10.91
C LEU A 40 12.24 -1.79 -12.06
N ALA A 41 13.36 -2.50 -12.06
CA ALA A 41 14.33 -2.46 -13.14
C ALA A 41 13.81 -3.24 -14.37
N PRO A 42 14.34 -2.98 -15.58
CA PRO A 42 13.91 -3.65 -16.82
C PRO A 42 14.04 -5.18 -16.78
N ASP A 43 14.99 -5.69 -16.00
CA ASP A 43 15.23 -7.11 -15.73
C ASP A 43 14.32 -7.70 -14.64
N ARG A 44 13.33 -6.91 -14.18
CA ARG A 44 12.31 -7.27 -13.18
C ARG A 44 12.85 -7.39 -11.76
N GLU A 45 14.08 -6.95 -11.50
CA GLU A 45 14.56 -6.80 -10.14
C GLU A 45 13.91 -5.59 -9.45
N THR A 46 13.67 -5.72 -8.14
CA THR A 46 13.23 -4.60 -7.31
C THR A 46 14.44 -3.85 -6.76
N GLY A 47 14.43 -2.53 -6.89
CA GLY A 47 15.35 -1.67 -6.16
C GLY A 47 15.08 -1.67 -4.64
N ARG A 48 15.77 -0.78 -3.93
CA ARG A 48 15.54 -0.58 -2.50
C ARG A 48 14.15 0.00 -2.25
N PHE A 49 13.41 -0.58 -1.31
CA PHE A 49 12.18 0.00 -0.80
C PHE A 49 12.44 1.25 0.02
N VAL A 50 11.70 2.31 -0.28
CA VAL A 50 11.67 3.58 0.45
C VAL A 50 10.24 3.88 0.90
N PHE A 51 10.12 4.67 1.97
CA PHE A 51 8.81 5.17 2.40
C PHE A 51 8.41 6.36 1.54
N ASP A 52 7.16 6.36 1.09
CA ASP A 52 6.52 7.54 0.54
C ASP A 52 6.07 8.47 1.68
N THR A 53 5.90 9.75 1.37
CA THR A 53 5.32 10.73 2.31
C THR A 53 3.80 10.61 2.38
N HIS A 54 3.15 10.06 1.34
CA HIS A 54 1.71 9.80 1.32
C HIS A 54 1.36 8.62 2.23
N GLN A 55 0.23 8.75 2.91
CA GLN A 55 -0.29 7.74 3.83
C GLN A 55 -1.82 7.69 3.75
N PHE A 56 -2.39 6.53 4.06
CA PHE A 56 -3.82 6.39 4.30
C PHE A 56 -4.20 7.04 5.62
N ALA A 57 -5.46 7.45 5.78
CA ALA A 57 -5.93 8.06 7.03
C ALA A 57 -5.96 7.05 8.20
N VAL A 58 -6.16 5.77 7.89
CA VAL A 58 -6.40 4.71 8.87
C VAL A 58 -5.44 3.54 8.63
N PRO A 59 -4.52 3.22 9.56
CA PRO A 59 -3.64 2.05 9.47
C PRO A 59 -4.44 0.75 9.40
N ARG A 60 -4.09 -0.15 8.49
CA ARG A 60 -4.88 -1.36 8.20
C ARG A 60 -4.03 -2.52 7.71
N TRP A 61 -4.53 -3.73 7.92
CA TRP A 61 -4.01 -4.98 7.32
C TRP A 61 -5.18 -5.82 6.78
N GLY A 62 -4.89 -6.77 5.91
CA GLY A 62 -5.90 -7.65 5.31
C GLY A 62 -6.86 -6.94 4.35
N GLN A 63 -6.53 -5.71 3.93
CA GLN A 63 -7.30 -4.97 2.96
C GLN A 63 -7.19 -5.58 1.56
N ALA A 64 -8.08 -5.18 0.64
CA ALA A 64 -7.89 -5.36 -0.79
C ALA A 64 -7.37 -4.07 -1.42
N THR A 65 -6.54 -4.19 -2.46
CA THR A 65 -6.14 -3.05 -3.29
C THR A 65 -6.51 -3.31 -4.73
N VAL A 66 -7.10 -2.32 -5.38
CA VAL A 66 -7.44 -2.37 -6.80
C VAL A 66 -6.95 -1.09 -7.45
N GLN A 67 -6.23 -1.22 -8.57
CA GLN A 67 -5.93 -0.11 -9.44
C GLN A 67 -6.85 -0.15 -10.65
N TYR A 68 -7.54 0.95 -10.91
CA TYR A 68 -8.40 1.11 -12.08
C TYR A 68 -8.16 2.49 -12.69
N ASN A 69 -7.76 2.51 -13.97
CA ASN A 69 -7.23 3.70 -14.63
C ASN A 69 -6.09 4.33 -13.81
N ASN A 70 -6.19 5.61 -13.49
CA ASN A 70 -5.23 6.36 -12.69
C ASN A 70 -5.65 6.46 -11.21
N ILE A 71 -6.56 5.61 -10.74
CA ILE A 71 -7.01 5.63 -9.34
C ILE A 71 -6.60 4.33 -8.66
N LEU A 72 -6.00 4.48 -7.48
CA LEU A 72 -5.67 3.39 -6.58
C LEU A 72 -6.67 3.36 -5.44
N TYR A 73 -7.37 2.24 -5.28
CA TYR A 73 -8.38 2.01 -4.26
C TYR A 73 -7.87 1.03 -3.21
N VAL A 74 -8.15 1.32 -1.96
CA VAL A 74 -7.90 0.47 -0.81
C VAL A 74 -9.22 0.19 -0.11
N LEU A 75 -9.64 -1.07 -0.08
CA LEU A 75 -10.96 -1.48 0.37
C LEU A 75 -10.86 -2.28 1.67
N GLY A 76 -11.58 -1.83 2.69
CA GLY A 76 -11.74 -2.52 3.96
C GLY A 76 -10.41 -2.85 4.65
N GLY A 77 -10.32 -4.05 5.22
CA GLY A 77 -9.22 -4.49 6.08
C GLY A 77 -9.61 -4.46 7.56
N SER A 78 -8.63 -4.47 8.45
CA SER A 78 -8.86 -4.51 9.89
C SER A 78 -7.82 -3.69 10.66
N GLN A 79 -8.14 -3.33 11.91
CA GLN A 79 -7.23 -2.69 12.87
C GLN A 79 -7.05 -3.53 14.15
N ARG A 80 -6.43 -2.94 15.19
CA ARG A 80 -6.25 -3.57 16.49
C ARG A 80 -7.56 -3.56 17.30
N GLY A 81 -8.18 -4.71 17.43
CA GLY A 81 -9.31 -4.86 18.34
C GLY A 81 -10.22 -5.99 17.92
N ASN A 82 -11.08 -6.43 18.82
CA ASN A 82 -12.05 -7.48 18.51
C ASN A 82 -13.22 -6.83 17.76
N GLY A 83 -13.22 -6.91 16.43
CA GLY A 83 -14.31 -6.39 15.58
C GLY A 83 -14.02 -5.13 14.78
N ASP A 84 -12.78 -4.62 14.77
CA ASP A 84 -12.42 -3.41 14.00
C ASP A 84 -12.18 -3.72 12.52
N TYR A 85 -13.19 -4.31 11.88
CA TYR A 85 -13.25 -4.47 10.43
C TYR A 85 -13.64 -3.14 9.80
N LEU A 86 -12.84 -2.70 8.84
CA LEU A 86 -13.08 -1.46 8.13
C LEU A 86 -14.07 -1.72 7.00
N ASN A 87 -15.09 -0.86 6.89
CA ASN A 87 -16.09 -0.86 5.82
C ASN A 87 -15.94 0.37 4.89
N ASP A 88 -14.77 1.00 4.90
CA ASP A 88 -14.47 2.17 4.08
C ASP A 88 -13.68 1.82 2.81
N VAL A 89 -13.68 2.77 1.89
CA VAL A 89 -12.79 2.79 0.72
C VAL A 89 -11.95 4.06 0.82
N GLN A 90 -10.63 3.90 0.79
CA GLN A 90 -9.70 5.02 0.61
C GLN A 90 -9.15 4.98 -0.81
N PHE A 91 -8.90 6.15 -1.38
CA PHE A 91 -8.37 6.21 -2.74
C PHE A 91 -7.47 7.42 -2.92
N THR A 92 -6.61 7.32 -3.94
CA THR A 92 -5.84 8.45 -4.44
C THR A 92 -5.75 8.40 -5.96
N VAL A 93 -5.59 9.57 -6.56
CA VAL A 93 -5.27 9.69 -7.98
C VAL A 93 -3.76 9.55 -8.12
N MET A 94 -3.34 8.52 -8.85
CA MET A 94 -1.97 8.34 -9.30
C MET A 94 -1.72 9.34 -10.44
N GLY A 95 -1.06 10.46 -10.12
CA GLY A 95 -0.71 11.47 -11.12
C GLY A 95 0.26 10.93 -12.17
N ASN A 96 0.23 11.52 -13.37
CA ASN A 96 1.39 11.51 -14.26
C ASN A 96 2.47 12.36 -13.58
N GLN A 97 3.25 11.77 -12.67
CA GLN A 97 4.44 12.43 -12.15
C GLN A 97 5.59 12.34 -13.15
#